data_AF-A0A2X1RQ14-F1
#
_entry.id   AF-A0A2X1RQ14-F1
#
_cell.length_a   1.000
_cell.length_b   1.000
_cell.length_c   1.000
_cell.angle_alpha   90.00
_cell.angle_beta   90.00
_cell.angle_gamma   90.00
#
_symmetry.space_group_name_H-M   'P 1'
#
loop_
_entity.id
_entity.type
_entity.pdbx_description
1 polymer ?
#
loop_
_entity_poly.entity_id
_entity_poly.type
_entity_poly.pdbx_seq_one_letter_code
_entity_poly.pdbx_strand_id
1 'polypeptide(L)'
;MKVLTGIYSKDAGTIEYLNRSVNFNGPKASQEAGISIIHQELNLVGNLTIAENIFLGREFKTSWGAINWQKMHQEADKLLARLG
;
A
#
# COMPACT_ATOMS: atom_id res chain seq x y z
N MET A 1 7.24 -13.15 -5.48
CA MET A 1 6.92 -11.80 -4.97
C MET A 1 6.93 -11.66 -3.44
N LYS A 2 6.58 -12.68 -2.64
CA LYS A 2 6.48 -12.56 -1.16
C LYS A 2 7.77 -12.11 -0.42
N VAL A 3 8.95 -12.28 -1.03
CA VAL A 3 10.21 -11.74 -0.49
C VAL A 3 10.38 -10.24 -0.83
N LEU A 4 10.00 -9.81 -2.03
CA LEU A 4 9.99 -8.39 -2.42
C LEU A 4 8.94 -7.57 -1.66
N THR A 5 7.86 -8.23 -1.23
CA THR A 5 6.86 -7.65 -0.33
C THR A 5 7.33 -7.63 1.12
N GLY A 6 8.50 -8.20 1.45
CA GLY A 6 8.97 -8.36 2.83
C GLY A 6 8.13 -9.30 3.71
N ILE A 7 7.22 -10.10 3.16
CA ILE A 7 6.43 -11.09 3.92
C ILE A 7 7.30 -12.27 4.32
N TYR A 8 8.23 -12.65 3.44
CA TYR A 8 9.24 -13.67 3.72
C TYR A 8 10.62 -13.05 3.66
N SER A 9 11.48 -13.49 4.58
CA SER A 9 12.91 -13.22 4.51
C SER A 9 13.55 -14.06 3.41
N LYS A 10 14.55 -13.52 2.73
CA LYS A 10 15.35 -14.28 1.77
C LYS A 10 16.28 -15.25 2.53
N ASP A 11 16.44 -16.46 2.01
CA ASP A 11 17.36 -17.44 2.59
C ASP A 11 18.83 -17.17 2.18
N ALA A 12 19.05 -16.70 0.95
CA ALA A 12 20.36 -16.33 0.41
C ALA A 12 20.22 -15.31 -0.74
N GLY A 13 21.35 -14.80 -1.26
CA GLY A 13 21.40 -13.85 -2.39
C GLY A 13 21.14 -12.40 -2.00
N THR A 14 21.01 -11.52 -3.00
CA THR A 14 20.74 -10.08 -2.85
C THR A 14 19.55 -9.66 -3.69
N ILE A 15 18.91 -8.57 -3.29
CA ILE A 15 17.83 -7.92 -4.04
C ILE A 15 18.29 -6.51 -4.31
N GLU A 16 18.28 -6.11 -5.58
CA GLU A 16 18.57 -4.74 -5.98
C GLU A 16 17.32 -4.09 -6.56
N TYR A 17 17.03 -2.88 -6.08
CA TYR A 17 15.97 -2.04 -6.58
C TYR A 17 16.53 -0.63 -6.82
N LEU A 18 16.36 -0.11 -8.04
CA LEU A 18 16.97 1.16 -8.47
C LEU A 18 18.48 1.24 -8.18
N ASN A 19 19.21 0.17 -8.50
CA ASN A 19 20.67 0.02 -8.24
C ASN A 19 21.07 0.15 -6.77
N ARG A 20 20.15 -0.09 -5.84
CA ARG A 20 20.41 -0.13 -4.40
C ARG A 20 20.05 -1.50 -3.86
N SER A 21 20.94 -2.06 -3.04
CA SER A 21 20.64 -3.28 -2.29
C SER A 21 19.52 -2.98 -1.29
N VAL A 22 18.44 -3.75 -1.34
CA VAL A 22 17.26 -3.57 -0.49
C VAL A 22 16.95 -4.83 0.31
N ASN A 23 16.46 -4.61 1.52
CA ASN A 23 15.90 -5.66 2.36
C ASN A 23 14.65 -5.10 3.05
N PHE A 24 13.48 -5.65 2.72
CA PHE A 24 12.21 -5.16 3.24
C PHE A 24 11.77 -6.00 4.43
N ASN A 25 11.63 -5.38 5.61
CA ASN A 25 11.15 -6.03 6.83
C ASN A 25 9.61 -5.95 6.94
N GLY A 26 8.92 -6.31 5.87
CA GLY A 26 7.46 -6.32 5.80
C GLY A 26 6.86 -5.54 4.63
N PRO A 27 5.56 -5.75 4.34
CA PRO A 27 4.84 -5.09 3.24
C PRO A 27 4.96 -3.57 3.25
N LYS A 28 4.84 -2.96 4.43
CA LYS A 28 4.89 -1.52 4.59
C LYS A 28 6.24 -0.93 4.12
N ALA A 29 7.36 -1.56 4.49
CA ALA A 29 8.68 -1.12 4.09
C ALA A 29 8.88 -1.18 2.55
N SER A 30 8.35 -2.21 1.91
CA SER A 30 8.39 -2.31 0.44
C SER A 30 7.53 -1.23 -0.24
N GLN A 31 6.36 -0.93 0.31
CA GLN A 31 5.47 0.11 -0.21
C GLN A 31 6.06 1.51 -0.06
N GLU A 32 6.70 1.82 1.08
CA GLU A 32 7.40 3.09 1.31
C GLU A 32 8.59 3.28 0.35
N ALA A 33 9.21 2.18 -0.09
CA ALA A 33 10.23 2.20 -1.14
C ALA A 33 9.65 2.36 -2.57
N GLY A 34 8.34 2.52 -2.70
CA GLY A 34 7.65 2.70 -3.99
C GLY A 34 7.26 1.39 -4.69
N ILE A 35 7.37 0.25 -4.02
CA ILE A 35 6.94 -1.04 -4.58
C ILE A 35 5.47 -1.26 -4.22
N SER A 36 4.60 -1.06 -5.21
CA SER A 36 3.18 -1.42 -5.10
C SER A 36 2.92 -2.76 -5.78
N ILE A 37 2.04 -3.57 -5.20
CA ILE A 37 1.76 -4.93 -5.66
C ILE A 37 0.28 -5.08 -5.88
N ILE A 38 -0.07 -5.54 -7.08
CA ILE A 38 -1.43 -5.86 -7.47
C ILE A 38 -1.55 -7.39 -7.38
N HIS A 39 -2.45 -7.86 -6.52
CA HIS A 39 -2.76 -9.28 -6.41
C HIS A 39 -3.68 -9.70 -7.58
N GLN A 40 -3.50 -10.92 -8.10
CA GLN A 40 -4.24 -11.42 -9.27
C GLN A 40 -5.75 -11.61 -9.01
N GLU A 41 -6.19 -11.54 -7.75
CA GLU A 41 -7.60 -11.44 -7.35
C GLU A 41 -7.77 -10.21 -6.45
N LEU A 42 -8.70 -9.32 -6.81
CA LEU A 42 -9.00 -8.11 -6.05
C LEU A 42 -9.89 -8.49 -4.86
N ASN A 43 -9.28 -8.76 -3.72
CA ASN A 43 -10.02 -8.98 -2.48
C ASN A 43 -10.47 -7.63 -1.91
N LEU A 44 -11.64 -7.16 -2.34
CA LEU A 44 -12.34 -6.08 -1.67
C LEU A 44 -12.90 -6.58 -0.34
N VAL A 45 -12.85 -5.73 0.67
CA VAL A 45 -13.52 -6.00 1.94
C VAL A 45 -14.93 -5.44 1.82
N GLY A 46 -15.93 -6.32 1.69
CA GLY A 46 -17.30 -5.94 1.30
C GLY A 46 -18.05 -5.04 2.29
N ASN A 47 -17.58 -4.94 3.54
CA ASN A 47 -18.13 -4.03 4.55
C ASN A 47 -17.38 -2.69 4.64
N LEU A 48 -16.43 -2.44 3.74
CA LEU A 48 -15.71 -1.18 3.64
C LEU A 48 -16.22 -0.38 2.44
N THR A 49 -16.26 0.94 2.60
CA THR A 49 -16.51 1.88 1.51
C THR A 49 -15.41 1.83 0.45
N ILE A 50 -15.65 2.45 -0.70
CA ILE A 50 -14.65 2.56 -1.76
C ILE A 50 -13.38 3.27 -1.25
N ALA A 51 -13.54 4.39 -0.52
CA ALA A 51 -12.41 5.12 0.04
C ALA A 51 -11.61 4.26 1.04
N GLU A 52 -12.29 3.50 1.89
CA GLU A 52 -11.64 2.58 2.82
C GLU A 52 -10.88 1.45 2.12
N ASN A 53 -11.46 0.85 1.08
CA ASN A 53 -10.78 -0.17 0.29
C ASN A 53 -9.53 0.40 -0.42
N ILE A 54 -9.61 1.62 -0.97
CA ILE A 54 -8.49 2.27 -1.67
C ILE A 54 -7.32 2.57 -0.72
N PHE A 55 -7.62 3.06 0.50
CA PHE A 55 -6.60 3.52 1.44
C PHE A 55 -6.33 2.54 2.60
N LEU A 56 -6.79 1.29 2.51
CA LEU A 56 -6.58 0.28 3.55
C LEU A 56 -5.08 0.08 3.83
N GLY A 57 -4.67 0.26 5.11
CA GLY A 57 -3.28 0.22 5.55
C GLY A 57 -2.45 1.47 5.18
N ARG A 58 -3.08 2.47 4.56
CA ARG A 58 -2.49 3.75 4.13
C ARG A 58 -3.43 4.92 4.47
N GLU A 59 -4.17 4.80 5.57
CA GLU A 59 -5.20 5.75 5.96
C GLU A 59 -4.59 7.14 6.25
N PHE A 60 -5.26 8.20 5.79
CA PHE A 60 -4.88 9.55 6.18
C PHE A 60 -5.23 9.76 7.64
N LYS A 61 -4.27 10.28 8.43
CA LYS A 61 -4.46 10.57 9.85
C LYS A 61 -4.44 12.07 10.11
N THR A 62 -5.21 12.51 11.10
CA THR A 62 -5.16 13.87 11.65
C THR A 62 -3.89 14.03 12.49
N SER A 63 -3.55 15.27 12.86
CA SER A 63 -2.40 15.54 13.73
C SER A 63 -2.48 14.85 15.10
N TRP A 64 -3.69 14.47 15.54
CA TRP A 64 -3.91 13.69 16.77
C TRP A 64 -3.96 12.17 16.55
N GLY A 65 -3.70 11.70 15.32
CA GLY A 65 -3.61 10.27 14.99
C GLY A 65 -4.93 9.58 14.64
N ALA A 66 -6.07 10.27 14.73
CA ALA A 66 -7.36 9.76 14.28
C ALA A 66 -7.46 9.71 12.75
N ILE A 67 -8.33 8.87 12.19
CA ILE A 67 -8.53 8.82 10.73
C ILE A 67 -9.16 10.14 10.24
N ASN A 68 -8.57 10.71 9.19
CA ASN A 68 -9.08 11.88 8.48
C ASN A 68 -9.98 11.44 7.32
N TRP A 69 -11.23 11.15 7.65
CA TRP A 69 -12.27 10.70 6.71
C TRP A 69 -12.52 11.69 5.58
N GLN A 70 -12.54 12.99 5.89
CA GLN A 70 -12.78 14.03 4.89
C GLN A 70 -11.69 14.00 3.81
N LYS A 71 -10.42 13.89 4.22
CA LYS A 71 -9.31 13.78 3.28
C LYS A 71 -9.34 12.47 2.49
N MET A 72 -9.69 11.34 3.13
CA MET A 72 -9.83 10.06 2.44
C MET A 72 -10.87 10.13 1.32
N HIS A 73 -12.06 10.68 1.57
CA HIS A 73 -13.09 10.82 0.54
C HIS A 73 -12.63 11.74 -0.60
N GLN A 74 -12.04 12.90 -0.28
CA GLN A 74 -11.54 13.84 -1.30
C GLN A 74 -10.48 13.21 -2.21
N GLU A 75 -9.55 12.43 -1.68
CA GLU A 75 -8.53 11.76 -2.48
C GLU A 75 -9.10 10.58 -3.26
N ALA A 76 -10.11 9.86 -2.72
CA ALA A 76 -10.82 8.83 -3.46
C ALA A 76 -11.54 9.42 -4.68
N ASP A 77 -12.26 10.53 -4.51
CA ASP A 77 -12.95 11.20 -5.61
C ASP A 77 -11.99 11.62 -6.73
N LYS A 78 -10.82 12.15 -6.38
CA LYS A 78 -9.77 12.49 -7.36
C LYS A 78 -9.25 11.28 -8.11
N LEU A 79 -9.10 10.13 -7.45
CA LEU A 79 -8.65 8.89 -8.08
C LEU A 79 -9.74 8.34 -9.01
N LEU A 80 -10.99 8.33 -8.57
CA LEU A 80 -12.13 7.87 -9.36
C LEU A 80 -12.34 8.77 -10.59
N ALA A 81 -12.18 10.08 -10.46
CA ALA A 81 -12.29 11.03 -11.57
C ALA A 81 -11.24 10.82 -12.67
N ARG A 82 -10.10 10.17 -12.37
CA ARG A 82 -9.09 9.82 -13.39
C ARG A 82 -9.43 8.55 -14.17
N LEU A 83 -10.38 7.76 -13.68
CA LEU A 83 -10.83 6.52 -14.32
C LEU A 83 -12.03 6.76 -15.24
N GLY A 84 -12.62 7.96 -15.21
CA GLY A 84 -13.74 8.40 -16.05
C GLY A 84 -13.29 9.12 -17.31
#